data_AF-A0AAN8G0R8-F1
#
_entry.id   AF-A0AAN8G0R8-F1
#
_cell.length_a   1.000
_cell.length_b   1.000
_cell.length_c   1.000
_cell.angle_alpha   90.00
_cell.angle_beta   90.00
_cell.angle_gamma   90.00
#
_symmetry.space_group_name_H-M   'P 1'
#
loop_
_entity.id
_entity.type
_entity.pdbx_description
1 polymer ?
#
loop_
_entity_poly.entity_id
_entity_poly.type
_entity_poly.pdbx_seq_one_letter_code
_entity_poly.pdbx_strand_id
1 'polypeptide(L)'
;MVIVVVVTIELGGFMGLFGIKMNPISAVTLISAVGIGVEFTAHVVLAFLTSLGSVDDRLESCLQHMFVPVFHGAISTLLGIVMLVFSEFDFVIKYFFVVMATLVVLAVFNGLCLLPILLTLIGPEPE
;
A
#
# COMPACT_ATOMS: atom_id res chain seq x y z
N MET A 1 -9.17 -0.73 8.31
CA MET A 1 -10.18 -0.57 7.22
C MET A 1 -10.09 0.80 6.55
N VAL A 2 -9.94 1.91 7.28
CA VAL A 2 -9.82 3.26 6.69
C VAL A 2 -8.72 3.35 5.61
N ILE A 3 -7.51 2.86 5.91
CA ILE A 3 -6.38 2.85 4.94
C ILE A 3 -6.74 2.15 3.63
N VAL A 4 -7.45 1.03 3.72
CA VAL A 4 -7.83 0.25 2.53
C VAL A 4 -8.74 1.09 1.63
N VAL A 5 -9.72 1.77 2.23
CA VAL A 5 -10.62 2.68 1.51
C VAL A 5 -9.83 3.84 0.89
N VAL A 6 -8.89 4.44 1.62
CA VAL A 6 -8.03 5.52 1.12
C VAL A 6 -7.23 5.05 -0.10
N VAL A 7 -6.49 3.94 0.01
CA VAL A 7 -5.68 3.39 -1.09
C VAL A 7 -6.54 3.07 -2.32
N THR A 8 -7.73 2.48 -2.14
CA THR A 8 -8.64 2.19 -3.27
C THR A 8 -9.15 3.46 -3.93
N ILE A 9 -9.52 4.49 -3.15
CA ILE A 9 -9.98 5.78 -3.68
C ILE A 9 -8.83 6.50 -4.40
N GLU A 10 -7.63 6.53 -3.83
CA GLU A 10 -6.46 7.16 -4.44
C GLU A 10 -6.08 6.49 -5.76
N LEU A 11 -6.09 5.15 -5.82
CA LEU A 11 -5.82 4.42 -7.04
C LEU A 11 -6.90 4.68 -8.11
N GLY A 12 -8.17 4.64 -7.71
CA GLY A 12 -9.30 4.96 -8.60
C GLY A 12 -9.25 6.40 -9.11
N GLY A 13 -8.91 7.35 -8.24
CA GLY A 13 -8.71 8.76 -8.57
C GLY A 13 -7.55 8.95 -9.54
N PHE A 14 -6.41 8.31 -9.29
CA PHE A 14 -5.26 8.30 -10.19
C PHE A 14 -5.63 7.75 -11.57
N MET A 15 -6.33 6.62 -11.62
CA MET A 15 -6.82 6.04 -12.87
C MET A 15 -7.72 7.02 -13.65
N GLY A 16 -8.62 7.72 -12.95
CA GLY A 16 -9.46 8.76 -13.54
C GLY A 16 -8.65 9.93 -14.11
N LEU A 17 -7.67 10.43 -13.37
CA LEU A 17 -6.80 11.53 -13.77
C LEU A 17 -5.90 11.17 -14.97
N PHE A 18 -5.41 9.93 -15.04
CA PHE A 18 -4.58 9.42 -16.14
C PHE A 18 -5.39 8.93 -17.36
N GLY A 19 -6.71 9.10 -17.34
CA GLY A 19 -7.60 8.67 -18.42
C GLY A 19 -7.60 7.15 -18.65
N ILE A 20 -7.39 6.37 -17.59
CA ILE A 20 -7.46 4.91 -17.60
C ILE A 20 -8.93 4.53 -17.47
N LYS A 21 -9.47 3.88 -18.51
CA LYS A 21 -10.88 3.48 -18.53
C LYS A 21 -11.11 2.29 -17.59
N MET A 22 -12.27 2.26 -16.94
CA MET A 22 -12.66 1.08 -16.18
C MET A 22 -12.91 -0.09 -17.13
N ASN A 23 -12.09 -1.12 -16.98
CA ASN A 23 -12.19 -2.39 -17.68
C ASN A 23 -11.99 -3.55 -16.68
N PRO A 24 -12.21 -4.82 -17.08
CA PRO A 24 -12.05 -5.94 -16.16
C PRO A 24 -10.65 -6.04 -15.53
N ILE A 25 -9.60 -5.66 -16.25
CA ILE A 25 -8.22 -5.70 -15.75
C ILE A 25 -8.01 -4.64 -14.66
N SER A 26 -8.44 -3.41 -14.90
CA SER A 26 -8.33 -2.32 -13.94
C SER A 26 -9.21 -2.57 -12.71
N ALA A 27 -10.36 -3.25 -12.88
CA ALA A 27 -11.18 -3.72 -11.78
C ALA A 27 -10.45 -4.77 -10.93
N VAL A 28 -9.77 -5.73 -11.54
CA VAL A 28 -8.93 -6.69 -10.81
C VAL A 28 -7.82 -5.97 -10.06
N THR A 29 -7.18 -4.96 -10.64
CA THR A 29 -6.15 -4.18 -9.94
C THR A 29 -6.70 -3.44 -8.71
N LEU A 30 -7.92 -2.91 -8.79
CA LEU A 30 -8.60 -2.32 -7.62
C LEU A 30 -8.91 -3.38 -6.54
N ILE A 31 -9.29 -4.59 -6.94
CA ILE A 31 -9.47 -5.70 -5.98
C ILE A 31 -8.13 -6.09 -5.35
N SER A 32 -7.05 -6.15 -6.13
CA SER A 32 -5.70 -6.38 -5.62
C SER A 32 -5.28 -5.28 -4.64
N ALA A 33 -5.68 -4.03 -4.88
CA ALA A 33 -5.41 -2.92 -3.96
C ALA A 33 -5.99 -3.14 -2.57
N VAL A 34 -7.20 -3.72 -2.51
CA VAL A 34 -7.83 -4.10 -1.24
C VAL A 34 -7.00 -5.17 -0.53
N GLY A 35 -6.55 -6.20 -1.25
CA GLY A 35 -5.72 -7.28 -0.70
C GLY A 35 -4.40 -6.77 -0.11
N ILE A 36 -3.63 -6.02 -0.90
CA ILE A 36 -2.34 -5.44 -0.47
C ILE A 36 -2.54 -4.47 0.69
N GLY A 37 -3.59 -3.64 0.63
CA GLY A 37 -3.92 -2.70 1.70
C GLY A 37 -4.21 -3.40 3.03
N VAL A 38 -4.93 -4.53 3.00
CA VAL A 38 -5.24 -5.32 4.20
C VAL A 38 -3.97 -5.94 4.79
N GLU A 39 -3.11 -6.54 3.96
CA GLU A 39 -1.85 -7.16 4.40
C GLU A 39 -0.98 -6.17 5.18
N PHE A 40 -0.66 -5.02 4.58
CA PHE A 40 0.18 -4.02 5.24
C PHE A 40 -0.49 -3.43 6.48
N THR A 41 -1.79 -3.14 6.41
CA THR A 41 -2.50 -2.59 7.57
C THR A 41 -2.49 -3.57 8.75
N ALA A 42 -2.73 -4.86 8.50
CA ALA A 42 -2.79 -5.86 9.55
C ALA A 42 -1.44 -6.02 10.26
N HIS A 43 -0.34 -6.12 9.50
CA HIS A 43 0.98 -6.30 10.09
C HIS A 43 1.46 -5.06 10.88
N VAL A 44 1.24 -3.86 10.35
CA VAL A 44 1.63 -2.61 11.04
C VAL A 44 0.82 -2.40 12.31
N VAL A 45 -0.50 -2.60 12.26
CA VAL A 45 -1.36 -2.52 13.45
C VAL A 45 -0.94 -3.55 14.49
N LEU A 46 -0.70 -4.79 14.09
CA LEU A 46 -0.26 -5.83 15.02
C LEU A 46 1.07 -5.45 15.67
N ALA A 47 2.08 -5.03 14.89
CA ALA A 47 3.37 -4.60 15.42
C ALA A 47 3.26 -3.44 16.42
N PHE A 48 2.37 -2.48 16.16
CA PHE A 48 2.10 -1.36 17.07
C PHE A 48 1.39 -1.82 18.36
N LEU A 49 0.44 -2.75 18.27
CA LEU A 49 -0.29 -3.30 19.41
C LEU A 49 0.58 -4.18 20.30
N THR A 50 1.57 -4.89 19.74
CA THR A 50 2.49 -5.74 20.50
C THR A 50 3.72 -5.02 21.01
N SER A 51 3.94 -3.77 20.59
CA SER A 51 5.04 -2.95 21.10
C SER A 51 4.71 -2.42 22.50
N LEU A 52 5.72 -2.35 23.36
CA LEU A 52 5.62 -1.87 24.73
C LEU A 52 6.14 -0.43 24.84
N GLY A 53 5.70 0.30 25.86
CA GLY A 53 6.18 1.66 26.16
C GLY A 53 5.18 2.75 25.78
N SER A 54 5.68 3.97 25.67
CA SER A 54 4.88 5.13 25.26
C SER A 54 4.41 5.00 23.81
N VAL A 55 3.46 5.85 23.39
CA VAL A 55 3.00 5.89 21.99
C VAL A 55 4.16 6.10 21.02
N ASP A 56 5.15 6.91 21.39
CA ASP A 56 6.33 7.19 20.58
C ASP A 56 7.26 5.96 20.49
N ASP A 57 7.50 5.27 21.61
CA ASP A 57 8.30 4.03 21.64
C ASP A 57 7.64 2.94 20.78
N ARG A 58 6.31 2.83 20.85
CA ARG A 58 5.52 1.89 20.06
C ARG A 58 5.57 2.21 18.58
N LEU A 59 5.53 3.49 18.22
CA LEU A 59 5.68 3.94 16.84
C LEU A 59 7.08 3.60 16.31
N GLU A 60 8.13 3.91 17.06
CA GLU A 60 9.52 3.64 16.68
C GLU A 60 9.74 2.14 16.47
N SER A 61 9.36 1.32 17.46
CA SER A 61 9.46 -0.14 17.40
C SER A 61 8.67 -0.70 16.20
N CYS A 62 7.42 -0.27 16.02
CA CYS A 62 6.59 -0.68 14.89
C CYS A 62 7.27 -0.39 13.55
N LEU A 63 7.77 0.82 13.35
CA LEU A 63 8.45 1.22 12.11
C LEU A 63 9.75 0.42 11.90
N GLN A 64 10.56 0.24 12.94
CA GLN A 64 11.79 -0.55 12.84
C GLN A 64 11.53 -1.99 12.41
N HIS A 65 10.46 -2.61 12.92
CA HIS A 65 10.09 -3.99 12.56
C HIS A 65 9.41 -4.10 11.19
N MET A 66 8.60 -3.11 10.81
CA MET A 66 7.75 -3.19 9.62
C MET A 66 8.35 -2.56 8.37
N PHE A 67 9.33 -1.66 8.50
CA PHE A 67 9.92 -0.97 7.35
C PHE A 67 10.57 -1.93 6.36
N VAL A 68 11.47 -2.81 6.83
CA VAL A 68 12.23 -3.72 5.96
C VAL A 68 11.32 -4.71 5.21
N PRO A 69 10.40 -5.43 5.87
CA PRO A 69 9.49 -6.36 5.17
C PRO A 69 8.62 -5.67 4.12
N VAL A 70 8.04 -4.52 4.45
CA VAL A 70 7.16 -3.78 3.53
C VAL A 70 7.96 -3.23 2.34
N PHE A 71 9.12 -2.66 2.59
CA PHE A 71 9.97 -2.11 1.54
C PHE A 71 10.51 -3.20 0.60
N HIS A 72 10.95 -4.34 1.15
CA HIS A 72 11.37 -5.49 0.33
C HIS A 72 10.20 -6.09 -0.46
N GLY A 73 9.00 -6.17 0.13
CA GLY A 73 7.79 -6.61 -0.58
C GLY A 73 7.40 -5.68 -1.73
N ALA A 74 7.55 -4.38 -1.54
CA ALA A 74 7.34 -3.40 -2.60
C ALA A 74 8.37 -3.56 -3.75
N ILE A 75 9.65 -3.71 -3.41
CA ILE A 75 10.71 -3.94 -4.40
C ILE A 75 10.47 -5.23 -5.17
N SER A 76 10.14 -6.34 -4.49
CA SER A 76 9.91 -7.63 -5.16
C SER A 76 8.74 -7.55 -6.14
N THR A 77 7.68 -6.82 -5.77
CA THR A 77 6.51 -6.60 -6.64
C THR A 77 6.87 -5.73 -7.83
N LEU A 78 7.60 -4.63 -7.61
CA LEU A 78 8.08 -3.74 -8.68
C LEU A 78 9.00 -4.49 -9.65
N LEU A 79 9.93 -5.31 -9.15
CA LEU A 79 10.78 -6.17 -9.97
C LEU A 79 9.97 -7.22 -10.74
N GLY A 80 8.91 -7.76 -10.15
CA GLY A 80 8.02 -8.71 -10.83
C GLY A 80 7.30 -8.09 -12.03
N ILE A 81 6.88 -6.82 -11.92
CA ILE A 81 6.17 -6.13 -13.00
C ILE A 81 7.08 -5.33 -13.93
N VAL A 82 8.37 -5.13 -13.61
CA VAL A 82 9.27 -4.27 -14.41
C VAL A 82 9.41 -4.75 -15.85
N MET A 83 9.32 -6.06 -16.07
CA MET A 83 9.39 -6.67 -17.41
C MET A 83 8.25 -6.21 -18.32
N LEU A 84 7.12 -5.77 -17.76
CA LEU A 84 5.96 -5.29 -18.51
C LEU A 84 6.21 -3.95 -19.22
N VAL A 85 7.21 -3.18 -18.78
CA VAL A 85 7.63 -1.92 -19.44
C VAL A 85 8.14 -2.18 -20.85
N PHE A 86 8.72 -3.35 -21.09
CA PHE A 86 9.29 -3.72 -22.39
C PHE A 86 8.27 -4.34 -23.35
N SER A 87 6.98 -4.29 -23.03
CA SER A 87 5.93 -4.80 -23.91
C SER A 87 5.74 -3.90 -25.13
N GLU A 88 5.53 -4.48 -26.30
CA GLU A 88 5.18 -3.73 -27.53
C GLU A 88 3.75 -3.17 -27.49
N PHE A 89 2.93 -3.61 -26.53
CA PHE A 89 1.53 -3.20 -26.41
C PHE A 89 1.37 -2.08 -25.39
N ASP A 90 1.02 -0.87 -25.86
CA ASP A 90 0.68 0.28 -24.99
C ASP A 90 -0.37 -0.06 -23.94
N PHE A 91 -1.28 -0.96 -24.27
CA PHE A 91 -2.30 -1.47 -23.35
C PHE A 91 -1.67 -2.16 -22.13
N VAL A 92 -0.63 -2.97 -22.31
CA VAL A 92 0.04 -3.69 -21.22
C VAL A 92 0.77 -2.70 -20.32
N ILE A 93 1.52 -1.77 -20.92
CA ILE A 93 2.25 -0.74 -20.17
C ILE A 93 1.26 0.11 -19.36
N LYS A 94 0.19 0.60 -19.99
CA LYS A 94 -0.74 1.53 -19.34
C LYS A 94 -1.62 0.88 -18.28
N TYR A 95 -2.18 -0.31 -18.53
CA TYR A 95 -3.16 -0.91 -17.62
C TYR A 95 -2.54 -1.88 -16.60
N PHE A 96 -1.40 -2.49 -16.90
CA PHE A 96 -0.72 -3.37 -15.96
C PHE A 96 0.44 -2.67 -15.27
N PHE A 97 1.44 -2.18 -16.02
CA PHE A 97 2.63 -1.60 -15.39
C PHE A 97 2.32 -0.33 -14.61
N VAL A 98 1.73 0.69 -15.26
CA VAL A 98 1.50 1.99 -14.62
C VAL A 98 0.53 1.88 -13.44
N VAL A 99 -0.57 1.14 -13.58
CA VAL A 99 -1.57 0.99 -12.50
C VAL A 99 -0.99 0.18 -11.34
N MET A 100 -0.31 -0.95 -11.59
CA MET A 100 0.28 -1.76 -10.52
C MET A 100 1.44 -1.04 -9.83
N ALA A 101 2.30 -0.35 -10.58
CA ALA A 101 3.39 0.44 -10.00
C ALA A 101 2.84 1.54 -9.09
N THR A 102 1.78 2.24 -9.55
CA THR A 102 1.11 3.26 -8.74
C THR A 102 0.49 2.64 -7.48
N LEU A 103 -0.16 1.48 -7.60
CA LEU A 103 -0.69 0.77 -6.45
C LEU A 103 0.41 0.45 -5.42
N VAL A 104 1.56 -0.07 -5.85
CA VAL A 104 2.67 -0.38 -4.93
C VAL A 104 3.14 0.88 -4.21
N VAL A 105 3.35 1.98 -4.94
CA VAL A 105 3.78 3.26 -4.34
C VAL A 105 2.77 3.78 -3.33
N LEU A 106 1.47 3.79 -3.68
CA LEU A 106 0.41 4.23 -2.78
C LEU A 106 0.30 3.32 -1.55
N ALA A 107 0.42 2.01 -1.72
CA ALA A 107 0.33 1.04 -0.63
C ALA A 107 1.49 1.21 0.37
N VAL A 108 2.72 1.41 -0.11
CA VAL A 108 3.88 1.68 0.75
C VAL A 108 3.70 3.00 1.49
N PHE A 109 3.33 4.07 0.79
CA PHE A 109 3.14 5.38 1.39
C PHE A 109 2.06 5.38 2.48
N ASN A 110 0.89 4.82 2.17
CA ASN A 110 -0.20 4.74 3.14
C ASN A 110 0.08 3.76 4.28
N GLY A 111 0.76 2.64 4.00
CA GLY A 111 1.07 1.61 4.97
C GLY A 111 2.17 2.02 5.96
N LEU A 112 3.22 2.72 5.51
CA LEU A 112 4.36 3.10 6.35
C LEU A 112 4.33 4.55 6.85
N CYS A 113 3.62 5.46 6.19
CA CYS A 113 3.53 6.85 6.64
C CYS A 113 2.16 7.15 7.26
N LEU A 114 1.09 6.98 6.49
CA LEU A 114 -0.24 7.44 6.92
C LEU A 114 -0.79 6.61 8.09
N LEU A 115 -0.65 5.28 8.04
CA LEU A 115 -1.15 4.38 9.07
C LEU A 115 -0.46 4.54 10.43
N PRO A 116 0.88 4.56 10.55
CA PRO A 116 1.53 4.71 11.85
C PRO A 116 1.20 6.06 12.50
N ILE A 117 1.11 7.13 11.71
CA ILE A 117 0.67 8.45 12.21
C ILE A 117 -0.77 8.38 12.75
N LEU A 118 -1.69 7.76 12.01
CA LEU A 118 -3.06 7.56 12.51
C LEU A 118 -3.07 6.76 13.82
N LEU A 119 -2.26 5.71 13.93
CA LEU A 119 -2.17 4.91 15.17
C LEU A 119 -1.67 5.73 16.36
N THR A 120 -0.81 6.73 16.17
CA THR A 120 -0.43 7.62 17.27
C THR A 120 -1.53 8.57 17.73
N LEU A 121 -2.46 8.93 16.84
CA LEU A 121 -3.54 9.89 17.14
C LEU A 121 -4.81 9.24 17.69
N ILE A 122 -5.16 8.06 17.19
CA ILE A 122 -6.42 7.35 17.50
C ILE A 122 -6.20 5.91 17.98
N GLY A 123 -4.94 5.50 18.19
CA GLY A 123 -4.62 4.15 18.67
C GLY A 123 -4.99 3.94 20.14
N PRO A 124 -5.14 2.68 20.55
CA PRO A 124 -5.44 2.35 21.94
C PRO A 124 -4.26 2.71 22.85
N GLU A 125 -4.59 3.23 24.03
CA GLU A 125 -3.60 3.56 25.07
C GLU A 125 -2.80 2.31 25.46
N PRO A 126 -1.50 2.45 25.78
CA PRO A 126 -0.71 1.34 26.31
C PRO A 126 -1.30 0.89 27.66
N GLU A 127 -1.52 -0.42 27.82
CA GLU A 127 -1.79 -1.03 29.14
C GLU A 127 -0.51 -1.19 29.96
#